data_AF-A0A8H9XW64-F1
#
_entry.id   AF-A0A8H9XW64-F1
#
_cell.length_a   1.000
_cell.length_b   1.000
_cell.length_c   1.000
_cell.angle_alpha   90.00
_cell.angle_beta   90.00
_cell.angle_gamma   90.00
#
_symmetry.space_group_name_H-M   'P 1'
#
loop_
_entity.id
_entity.type
_entity.pdbx_description
1 polymer ?
#
loop_
_entity_poly.entity_id
_entity_poly.type
_entity_poly.pdbx_seq_one_letter_code
_entity_poly.pdbx_strand_id
1 'polypeptide(L)' 'SFDRPNIRYMLMEKFKPLDQLMRYVQEQCGKSGIIYCNSRAKVEDTAARLQSKGISAAAYHAGLENNVRADVQE' A
#
# COMPACT_ATOMS: atom_id res chain seq x y z
N SER A 1 -21.91 -5.68 16.31
CA SER A 1 -22.08 -4.49 15.46
C SER A 1 -20.94 -4.45 14.45
N PHE A 2 -21.19 -4.09 13.20
CA PHE A 2 -20.16 -3.91 12.16
C PHE A 2 -19.51 -2.53 12.21
N ASP A 3 -20.08 -1.60 13.00
CA ASP A 3 -19.63 -0.22 13.06
C ASP A 3 -18.22 -0.10 13.66
N ARG A 4 -17.43 0.77 13.03
CA ARG A 4 -16.11 1.19 13.46
C ARG A 4 -16.09 2.71 13.38
N PRO A 5 -16.55 3.41 14.43
CA PRO A 5 -16.74 4.87 14.38
C PRO A 5 -15.43 5.65 14.16
N ASN A 6 -14.29 4.98 14.37
CA ASN A 6 -12.96 5.52 14.13
C ASN A 6 -12.44 5.30 12.70
N ILE A 7 -13.15 4.58 11.83
CA ILE A 7 -12.75 4.32 10.44
C ILE A 7 -13.55 5.23 9.50
N ARG A 8 -12.84 6.14 8.84
CA ARG A 8 -13.42 7.00 7.80
C ARG A 8 -13.35 6.31 6.44
N TYR A 9 -14.50 6.10 5.82
CA TYR A 9 -14.59 5.60 4.45
C TYR A 9 -14.50 6.77 3.46
N MET A 10 -13.64 6.63 2.46
CA MET A 10 -13.47 7.62 1.38
C MET A 10 -13.37 6.87 0.05
N LEU A 11 -13.85 7.53 -1.01
CA LEU A 11 -13.77 7.01 -2.37
C LEU A 11 -13.22 8.10 -3.29
N MET A 12 -12.33 7.69 -4.20
CA MET A 12 -11.79 8.56 -5.25
C MET A 12 -11.90 7.81 -6.58
N GLU A 13 -12.44 8.49 -7.60
CA GLU A 13 -12.47 7.95 -8.95
C GLU A 13 -11.05 7.90 -9.55
N LYS A 14 -10.78 6.84 -10.32
CA LYS A 14 -9.46 6.61 -10.88
C LYS A 14 -9.21 7.51 -12.08
N PHE A 15 -8.21 8.37 -11.97
CA PHE A 15 -7.66 9.16 -13.07
C PHE A 15 -6.15 9.30 -12.86
N LYS A 16 -5.34 8.66 -13.70
CA LYS A 16 -3.90 8.48 -13.45
C LYS A 16 -3.64 7.90 -12.04
N PRO A 17 -4.08 6.65 -11.78
CA PRO A 17 -4.20 6.11 -10.42
C PRO A 17 -2.88 6.00 -9.65
N LEU A 18 -1.75 5.85 -10.36
CA LEU A 18 -0.44 5.83 -9.71
C LEU A 18 -0.09 7.22 -9.15
N ASP A 19 -0.32 8.29 -9.92
CA ASP A 19 -0.08 9.66 -9.46
C ASP A 19 -0.98 10.03 -8.28
N GLN A 20 -2.26 9.63 -8.36
CA GLN A 20 -3.23 9.80 -7.26
C GLN A 20 -2.77 9.05 -6.00
N LEU A 21 -2.31 7.80 -6.14
CA LEU A 21 -1.82 7.01 -5.02
C LEU A 21 -0.56 7.64 -4.39
N MET A 22 0.40 8.08 -5.20
CA MET A 22 1.61 8.73 -4.69
C MET A 22 1.26 9.97 -3.88
N ARG A 23 0.35 10.81 -4.41
CA ARG A 23 -0.13 12.00 -3.71
C ARG A 23 -0.82 11.62 -2.39
N TYR A 24 -1.71 10.63 -2.41
CA TYR A 24 -2.41 10.17 -1.21
C TYR A 24 -1.45 9.72 -0.11
N VAL A 25 -0.40 8.95 -0.46
CA VAL A 25 0.61 8.48 0.50
C VAL A 25 1.43 9.65 1.05
N GLN A 26 1.82 10.61 0.21
CA GLN A 26 2.52 11.82 0.66
C GLN A 26 1.69 12.63 1.66
N GLU A 27 0.38 12.78 1.43
CA GLU A 27 -0.56 13.45 2.33
C GLU A 27 -0.70 12.76 3.70
N GLN A 28 -0.29 11.49 3.82
CA GLN A 28 -0.27 10.79 5.12
C GLN A 28 0.89 11.21 6.03
N CYS A 29 1.89 11.94 5.51
CA CYS A 29 3.01 12.49 6.30
C CYS A 29 3.70 11.44 7.19
N GLY A 30 3.98 10.26 6.66
CA GLY A 30 4.73 9.20 7.36
C GLY A 30 3.90 8.27 8.26
N LYS A 31 2.57 8.41 8.29
CA LYS A 31 1.71 7.41 8.95
C LYS A 31 1.80 6.04 8.28
N SER A 32 1.62 4.98 9.05
CA SER A 32 1.54 3.61 8.54
C SER A 32 0.25 3.37 7.76
N GLY A 33 0.29 2.44 6.80
CA GLY A 33 -0.86 2.07 5.99
C GLY A 33 -0.63 0.79 5.19
N ILE A 34 -1.72 0.21 4.69
CA ILE A 34 -1.72 -1.00 3.84
C ILE A 34 -2.35 -0.64 2.49
N ILE A 35 -1.68 -0.99 1.39
CA ILE A 35 -2.19 -0.81 0.03
C ILE A 35 -2.55 -2.18 -0.53
N TYR A 36 -3.85 -2.44 -0.70
CA TYR A 36 -4.33 -3.67 -1.32
C TYR A 36 -4.35 -3.56 -2.85
N CYS A 37 -3.83 -4.59 -3.52
CA CYS A 37 -3.84 -4.75 -4.97
C CYS A 37 -4.40 -6.12 -5.35
N ASN A 38 -4.91 -6.24 -6.58
CA ASN A 38 -5.57 -7.47 -7.07
C ASN A 38 -4.63 -8.46 -7.77
N SER A 39 -3.34 -8.13 -7.96
CA SER A 39 -2.36 -9.01 -8.59
C SER A 39 -0.96 -8.85 -7.98
N ARG A 40 -0.16 -9.92 -8.02
CA ARG A 40 1.23 -9.91 -7.52
C ARG A 40 2.07 -8.85 -8.23
N ALA A 41 2.00 -8.81 -9.57
CA ALA A 41 2.72 -7.83 -10.38
C ALA A 41 2.42 -6.38 -9.98
N LYS A 42 1.16 -6.08 -9.61
CA LYS A 42 0.78 -4.72 -9.19
C LYS A 42 1.27 -4.39 -7.78
N VAL A 43 1.32 -5.37 -6.88
CA VAL A 43 1.95 -5.20 -5.56
C VAL A 43 3.42 -4.83 -5.73
N GLU A 44 4.15 -5.59 -6.54
CA GLU A 44 5.59 -5.36 -6.79
C GLU A 44 5.86 -4.00 -7.45
N ASP A 45 5.15 -3.65 -8.53
CA ASP A 45 5.30 -2.34 -9.20
C ASP A 45 4.96 -1.16 -8.26
N THR A 46 3.93 -1.31 -7.42
CA THR A 46 3.55 -0.26 -6.47
C THR A 46 4.61 -0.07 -5.39
N ALA A 47 5.12 -1.16 -4.80
CA ALA A 47 6.17 -1.09 -3.78
C ALA A 47 7.45 -0.47 -4.34
N ALA A 48 7.90 -0.89 -5.53
CA ALA A 48 9.08 -0.35 -6.19
C ALA A 48 8.95 1.16 -6.48
N ARG A 49 7.78 1.62 -6.93
CA ARG A 49 7.54 3.06 -7.17
C ARG A 49 7.58 3.89 -5.89
N LEU A 50 6.97 3.39 -4.80
CA LEU A 50 7.04 4.05 -3.49
C LEU A 50 8.49 4.15 -3.00
N GLN A 51 9.24 3.05 -3.07
CA GLN A 51 10.65 3.01 -2.71
C GLN A 51 11.49 3.99 -3.53
N SER A 52 11.23 4.11 -4.85
CA SER A 52 11.92 5.06 -5.73
C SER A 52 11.72 6.53 -5.34
N LYS A 53 10.68 6.82 -4.54
CA LYS A 53 10.37 8.14 -3.97
C LYS A 53 10.84 8.31 -2.52
N GLY A 54 11.62 7.35 -2.01
CA GLY A 54 12.15 7.36 -0.64
C GLY A 54 11.13 6.96 0.43
N ILE A 55 10.00 6.35 0.04
CA ILE A 55 8.99 5.87 0.98
C ILE A 55 9.35 4.45 1.41
N SER A 56 9.43 4.21 2.72
CA SER A 56 9.57 2.85 3.27
C SER A 56 8.31 2.04 2.97
N ALA A 57 8.43 1.11 2.03
CA ALA A 57 7.36 0.24 1.58
C ALA A 57 7.93 -1.13 1.22
N ALA A 58 7.13 -2.18 1.41
CA ALA A 58 7.49 -3.55 1.04
C ALA A 58 6.32 -4.23 0.31
N ALA A 59 6.66 -5.11 -0.63
CA ALA A 59 5.67 -5.99 -1.25
C ALA A 59 5.35 -7.16 -0.32
N TYR A 60 4.09 -7.60 -0.31
CA TYR A 60 3.66 -8.79 0.41
C TYR A 60 2.66 -9.60 -0.40
N HIS A 61 3.00 -10.85 -0.73
CA HIS A 61 2.08 -11.79 -1.35
C HIS A 61 2.56 -13.24 -1.23
N ALA A 62 1.67 -14.20 -1.51
CA ALA A 62 1.94 -15.64 -1.41
C ALA A 62 3.04 -16.18 -2.35
N GLY A 63 3.56 -15.37 -3.29
CA GLY A 63 4.72 -15.73 -4.09
C GLY A 63 6.07 -15.51 -3.41
N LEU A 64 6.09 -14.86 -2.24
CA LEU A 64 7.31 -14.65 -1.46
C LEU A 64 7.62 -15.86 -0.57
N GLU A 65 8.91 -16.08 -0.34
CA GLU A 65 9.40 -17.05 0.65
C GLU A 65 8.83 -16.77 2.04
N ASN A 66 8.68 -17.82 2.86
CA ASN A 66 8.05 -17.69 4.18
C ASN A 66 8.83 -16.77 5.12
N ASN A 67 10.17 -16.80 5.06
CA ASN A 67 11.02 -15.90 5.86
C ASN A 67 10.87 -14.44 5.45
N VAL A 68 10.78 -14.14 4.14
CA VAL A 68 10.56 -12.79 3.63
C VAL A 68 9.18 -12.28 4.06
N ARG A 69 8.16 -13.14 4.03
CA ARG A 69 6.83 -12.78 4.54
C ARG A 69 6.84 -12.48 6.04
N ALA A 70 7.61 -13.25 6.82
CA ALA A 70 7.73 -12.98 8.25
C ALA A 70 8.44 -11.64 8.50
N ASP A 71 9.55 -11.38 7.80
CA ASP A 71 10.33 -10.13 7.90
C ASP A 71 9.51 -8.89 7.55
N VAL A 72 8.67 -8.94 6.51
CA VAL A 72 7.78 -7.82 6.15
C VAL A 72 6.66 -7.59 7.17
N GLN A 73 6.31 -8.61 7.97
CA GLN A 73 5.20 -8.54 8.93
C GLN A 73 5.64 -8.08 10.34
N GLU A 74 6.90 -8.30 10.70
CA GLU A 74 7.48 -7.93 12.00
C GLU A 74 7.75 -6.43 12.13
#